data_AF-A0A836BKX9-F1
#
_entry.id   AF-A0A836BKX9-F1
#
_cell.length_a   1.000
_cell.length_b   1.000
_cell.length_c   1.000
_cell.angle_alpha   90.00
_cell.angle_beta   90.00
_cell.angle_gamma   90.00
#
_symmetry.space_group_name_H-M   'P 1'
#
loop_
_entity.id
_entity.type
_entity.pdbx_description
1 polymer ?
#
loop_
_entity_poly.entity_id
_entity_poly.type
_entity_poly.pdbx_seq_one_letter_code
_entity_poly.pdbx_strand_id
1 'polypeptide(L)' 'MLDLVPKKLFLTRGKGVHEDRLTSFEYALRDAGIAGTNLVLISSIFPPKA' A
#
# COMPACT_ATOMS: atom_id res chain seq x y z
N MET A 1 7.42 -13.73 -22.22
CA MET A 1 7.81 -12.84 -21.10
C MET A 1 6.54 -12.39 -20.42
N LEU A 2 6.47 -12.39 -19.07
CA LEU A 2 5.24 -12.04 -18.34
C LEU A 2 4.99 -10.52 -18.41
N ASP A 3 3.77 -10.10 -18.77
CA ASP A 3 3.31 -8.71 -18.75
C ASP A 3 2.88 -8.33 -17.32
N LEU A 4 3.81 -7.76 -16.54
CA LEU A 4 3.60 -7.35 -15.14
C LEU A 4 3.36 -5.84 -15.00
N VAL A 5 2.67 -5.22 -15.96
CA VAL A 5 2.26 -3.81 -15.88
C VAL A 5 0.90 -3.70 -15.17
N PRO A 6 0.80 -2.99 -14.02
CA PRO A 6 -0.48 -2.76 -13.34
C PRO A 6 -1.47 -1.99 -14.23
N LYS A 7 -2.74 -2.42 -14.25
CA LYS A 7 -3.85 -1.84 -15.05
C LYS A 7 -5.00 -1.30 -14.19
N LYS A 8 -4.76 -1.18 -12.89
CA LYS A 8 -5.75 -0.71 -11.90
C LYS A 8 -5.01 -0.04 -10.77
N LEU A 9 -5.63 0.99 -10.21
CA LEU A 9 -5.15 1.70 -9.04
C LEU A 9 -6.33 2.06 -8.14
N PHE A 10 -6.07 2.06 -6.84
CA PHE A 10 -6.96 2.63 -5.84
C PHE A 10 -6.12 3.44 -4.86
N LEU A 11 -6.75 4.44 -4.25
CA LEU A 11 -6.16 5.22 -3.18
C LEU A 11 -6.74 4.72 -1.86
N THR A 12 -5.88 4.55 -0.86
CA THR A 12 -6.29 4.25 0.51
C THR A 12 -5.47 5.10 1.47
N ARG A 13 -6.00 5.28 2.68
CA ARG A 13 -5.32 5.92 3.79
C ARG A 13 -5.77 5.25 5.07
N GLY A 14 -4.91 5.26 6.08
CA GLY A 14 -5.27 4.77 7.40
C GLY A 14 -4.45 5.48 8.48
N LYS A 15 -4.93 5.40 9.72
CA LYS A 15 -4.26 5.92 10.90
C LYS A 15 -4.12 4.82 11.94
N GLY A 16 -2.92 4.69 12.50
CA GLY A 16 -2.64 3.81 13.63
C GLY A 16 -2.00 4.60 14.77
N VAL A 17 -2.42 4.30 16.00
CA VAL A 17 -1.87 4.92 17.21
C VAL A 17 -1.37 3.81 18.12
N HIS A 18 -0.07 3.85 18.41
CA HIS A 18 0.60 2.97 19.35
C HIS A 18 1.93 3.63 19.74
N GLU A 19 2.44 3.31 20.93
CA GLU A 19 3.74 3.80 21.41
C GLU A 19 4.91 3.27 20.58
N ASP A 20 4.84 2.00 20.17
CA ASP A 20 5.78 1.40 19.22
C ASP A 20 5.49 1.81 17.76
N ARG A 21 6.56 2.14 17.02
CA ARG A 21 6.48 2.61 15.64
C ARG A 21 6.00 1.52 14.67
N LEU A 22 6.43 0.27 14.85
CA LEU A 22 6.07 -0.81 13.93
C LEU A 22 4.61 -1.19 14.13
N THR A 23 4.16 -1.29 15.38
CA THR A 23 2.74 -1.56 15.71
C THR A 23 1.83 -0.43 15.25
N SER A 24 2.21 0.84 15.45
CA SER A 24 1.40 1.97 14.95
C SER A 24 1.32 1.98 13.42
N PHE A 25 2.37 1.58 12.73
CA PHE A 25 2.35 1.39 11.29
C PHE A 25 1.44 0.22 10.86
N GLU A 26 1.50 -0.93 11.54
CA GLU A 26 0.63 -2.08 11.27
C GLU A 26 -0.87 -1.72 11.45
N TYR A 27 -1.21 -0.98 12.49
CA TYR A 27 -2.58 -0.49 12.72
C TYR A 27 -3.04 0.46 11.61
N ALA A 28 -2.16 1.32 11.11
CA ALA A 28 -2.47 2.19 9.96
C ALA A 28 -2.74 1.37 8.69
N LEU A 29 -2.00 0.27 8.46
CA LEU A 29 -2.25 -0.63 7.32
C LEU A 29 -3.57 -1.40 7.46
N ARG A 30 -3.97 -1.76 8.69
CA ARG A 30 -5.27 -2.40 8.96
C ARG A 30 -6.42 -1.44 8.69
N ASP A 31 -6.34 -0.21 9.19
CA ASP A 31 -7.32 0.85 8.94
C ASP A 31 -7.42 1.18 7.44
N ALA A 32 -6.29 1.18 6.73
CA ALA A 32 -6.23 1.34 5.27
C ALA A 32 -6.74 0.12 4.48
N GLY A 33 -7.09 -0.99 5.13
CA GLY A 33 -7.61 -2.20 4.50
C GLY A 33 -6.59 -3.02 3.68
N ILE A 34 -5.29 -2.79 3.85
CA ILE A 34 -4.23 -3.43 3.05
C ILE A 34 -3.21 -4.26 3.86
N ALA A 35 -3.43 -4.42 5.17
CA ALA A 35 -2.52 -5.15 6.07
C ALA A 35 -2.23 -6.61 5.66
N GLY A 36 -3.13 -7.26 4.90
CA GLY A 36 -2.94 -8.64 4.41
C GLY A 36 -2.05 -8.76 3.18
N THR A 37 -1.35 -7.70 2.78
CA THR A 37 -0.53 -7.65 1.56
C THR A 37 0.90 -7.24 1.84
N ASN A 38 1.83 -7.65 0.96
CA ASN A 38 3.21 -7.17 1.00
C ASN A 38 3.31 -5.83 0.26
N LEU A 39 3.92 -4.84 0.91
CA LEU A 39 4.17 -3.53 0.32
C LEU A 39 5.47 -3.56 -0.49
N VAL A 40 5.38 -3.26 -1.78
CA VAL A 40 6.55 -3.01 -2.63
C VAL A 40 6.64 -1.50 -2.83
N LEU A 41 7.71 -0.88 -2.29
CA LEU A 41 7.93 0.55 -2.43
C LEU A 41 8.32 0.88 -3.88
N ILE A 42 7.63 1.86 -4.50
CA ILE A 42 7.85 2.28 -5.89
C ILE A 42 8.09 3.80 -5.96
N SER A 43 8.62 4.27 -7.09
CA SER A 43 8.87 5.69 -7.36
C SER A 43 7.61 6.53 -7.63
N SER A 44 6.41 5.98 -7.39
CA SER A 44 5.11 6.66 -7.57
C SER A 44 4.82 7.09 -9.02
N ILE A 45 5.22 6.27 -10.00
CA ILE A 45 4.88 6.47 -11.42
C ILE A 45 3.63 5.66 -11.76
N PHE A 46 2.57 6.33 -12.26
CA PHE A 46 1.40 5.65 -12.80
C PHE A 46 1.65 5.26 -14.25
N PRO A 47 1.51 3.97 -14.63
CA PRO A 47 1.77 3.55 -16.00
C PRO A 47 0.80 4.19 -17.00
N PRO A 48 1.27 4.58 -18.20
CA PRO A 48 0.40 5.13 -19.23
C PRO A 48 -0.60 4.07 -19.70
N LYS A 49 -1.87 4.46 -19.87
CA LYS A 49 -2.96 3.58 -20.31
C LYS A 49 -3.24 2.39 -19.37
N ALA A 50 -2.81 2.48 -18.11
CA ALA A 50 -3.26 1.59 -17.04
C ALA A 50 -4.74 1.83 -16.72
#